data_AF-A0A925QNW5-F1
#
_entry.id   AF-A0A925QNW5-F1
#
_cell.length_a   1.000
_cell.length_b   1.000
_cell.length_c   1.000
_cell.angle_alpha   90.00
_cell.angle_beta   90.00
_cell.angle_gamma   90.00
#
_symmetry.space_group_name_H-M   'P 1'
#
loop_
_entity.id
_entity.type
_entity.pdbx_description
1 polymer ?
#
loop_
_entity_poly.entity_id
_entity_poly.type
_entity_poly.pdbx_seq_one_letter_code
_entity_poly.pdbx_strand_id
1 'polypeptide(L)'
;VVESLGVGVPEFVALLAVESKTCGFLPDRRPVILFERHWFHKLTAGRFSDAHPDISHPTPGGYAYLAREYPRLEKAMKLDRQAALKSASWGAGQVMGFNHAMVGWPDVESMVADMCASEDLQLKAVAGYLVARKLVAPLQARDWAAVAKGYNGSNYAKNKYDLRLQGEYQKFTTTGLVPDIELRRAQMYLGFLGETLDADGIYGKKSRAAVVKFRESVGLAGGERIDKALLEALRSRVRALR
;
A
#
# COMPACT_ATOMS: atom_id res chain seq x y z
N VAL A 1 10.43 -9.21 4.40
CA VAL A 1 10.44 -7.80 4.88
C VAL A 1 10.44 -7.72 6.41
N VAL A 2 9.42 -8.27 7.08
CA VAL A 2 9.32 -8.22 8.55
C VAL A 2 10.54 -8.86 9.22
N GLU A 3 10.90 -10.08 8.83
CA GLU A 3 12.10 -10.78 9.33
C GLU A 3 13.39 -10.00 9.06
N SER A 4 13.59 -9.52 7.82
CA SER A 4 14.79 -8.76 7.44
C SER A 4 14.96 -7.44 8.19
N LEU A 5 13.87 -6.86 8.70
CA LEU A 5 13.89 -5.63 9.49
C LEU A 5 13.90 -5.90 11.00
N GLY A 6 13.69 -7.14 11.44
CA GLY A 6 13.56 -7.48 12.86
C GLY A 6 12.39 -6.78 13.56
N VAL A 7 11.32 -6.43 12.83
CA VAL A 7 10.07 -5.90 13.41
C VAL A 7 9.06 -7.03 13.56
N GLY A 8 8.06 -6.88 14.43
CA GLY A 8 6.96 -7.83 14.51
C GLY A 8 5.95 -7.62 13.38
N VAL A 9 5.22 -8.69 13.04
CA VAL A 9 4.11 -8.63 12.07
C VAL A 9 3.04 -7.61 12.48
N PRO A 10 2.58 -7.55 13.75
CA PRO A 10 1.57 -6.58 14.16
C PRO A 10 2.01 -5.12 13.95
N GLU A 11 3.26 -4.77 14.28
CA GLU A 11 3.81 -3.43 14.10
C GLU A 11 3.84 -3.05 12.61
N PHE A 12 4.30 -3.96 11.76
CA PHE A 12 4.37 -3.71 10.32
C PHE A 12 2.98 -3.61 9.68
N VAL A 13 2.04 -4.47 10.04
CA VAL A 13 0.67 -4.42 9.52
C VAL A 13 -0.07 -3.17 10.01
N ALA A 14 0.14 -2.73 11.26
CA ALA A 14 -0.43 -1.49 11.77
C ALA A 14 -0.01 -0.27 10.93
N LEU A 15 1.26 -0.21 10.52
CA LEU A 15 1.74 0.82 9.59
C LEU A 15 0.98 0.76 8.25
N LEU A 16 0.88 -0.41 7.63
CA LEU A 16 0.18 -0.57 6.34
C LEU A 16 -1.33 -0.27 6.44
N ALA A 17 -1.96 -0.59 7.57
CA ALA A 17 -3.37 -0.34 7.81
C ALA A 17 -3.70 1.15 7.82
N VAL A 18 -2.83 1.98 8.41
CA VAL A 18 -2.98 3.43 8.44
C VAL A 18 -2.81 4.06 7.06
N GLU A 19 -1.94 3.50 6.21
CA GLU A 19 -1.60 4.06 4.90
C GLU A 19 -2.56 3.64 3.77
N SER A 20 -2.89 2.35 3.66
CA SER A 20 -3.65 1.81 2.52
C SER A 20 -4.77 0.84 2.89
N LYS A 21 -5.17 0.82 4.17
CA LYS A 21 -6.07 -0.21 4.70
C LYS A 21 -5.57 -1.62 4.37
N THR A 22 -4.26 -1.82 4.47
CA THR A 22 -3.61 -3.13 4.27
C THR A 22 -3.71 -3.72 2.86
N CYS A 23 -4.12 -3.00 1.81
CA CYS A 23 -4.05 -3.52 0.44
C CYS A 23 -3.42 -2.48 -0.50
N GLY A 24 -2.32 -2.87 -1.13
CA GLY A 24 -1.61 -2.00 -2.06
C GLY A 24 -2.20 -1.87 -3.45
N PHE A 25 -3.30 -2.58 -3.75
CA PHE A 25 -3.92 -2.60 -5.07
C PHE A 25 -5.41 -2.28 -5.01
N LEU A 26 -5.88 -1.62 -6.06
CA LEU A 26 -7.29 -1.45 -6.36
C LEU A 26 -7.89 -2.76 -6.92
N PRO A 27 -9.23 -2.90 -6.98
CA PRO A 27 -9.88 -4.06 -7.58
C PRO A 27 -9.47 -4.31 -9.04
N ASP A 28 -9.16 -3.25 -9.79
CA ASP A 28 -8.65 -3.32 -11.17
C ASP A 28 -7.15 -3.64 -11.26
N ARG A 29 -6.52 -4.01 -10.13
CA ARG A 29 -5.11 -4.41 -9.99
C ARG A 29 -4.10 -3.31 -10.22
N ARG A 30 -4.53 -2.07 -10.42
CA ARG A 30 -3.60 -0.93 -10.38
C ARG A 30 -3.20 -0.63 -8.93
N PRO A 31 -1.97 -0.18 -8.66
CA PRO A 31 -1.60 0.22 -7.29
C PRO A 31 -2.54 1.28 -6.73
N VAL A 32 -2.76 1.27 -5.42
CA VAL A 32 -3.35 2.44 -4.75
C VAL A 32 -2.38 3.61 -4.89
N ILE A 33 -2.88 4.76 -5.33
CA ILE A 33 -2.09 5.98 -5.46
C ILE A 33 -2.79 7.17 -4.80
N LEU A 34 -2.01 8.18 -4.44
CA LEU A 34 -2.48 9.54 -4.20
C LEU A 34 -1.60 10.51 -4.99
N PHE A 35 -2.19 11.32 -5.87
CA PHE A 35 -1.45 12.29 -6.65
C PHE A 35 -1.40 13.65 -5.94
N GLU A 36 -0.18 14.13 -5.69
CA GLU A 36 0.09 15.36 -4.96
C GLU A 36 0.40 16.53 -5.91
N ARG A 37 -0.63 17.30 -6.27
CA ARG A 37 -0.49 18.45 -7.18
C ARG A 37 0.56 19.49 -6.77
N HIS A 38 0.86 19.58 -5.48
CA HIS A 38 1.85 20.49 -4.92
C HIS A 38 3.28 20.01 -5.11
N TRP A 39 3.51 18.69 -5.12
CA TRP A 39 4.77 18.12 -5.55
C TRP A 39 4.96 18.27 -7.06
N PHE A 40 3.90 18.11 -7.85
CA PHE A 40 3.99 18.32 -9.30
C PHE A 40 4.31 19.78 -9.64
N HIS A 41 3.64 20.73 -8.97
CA HIS A 41 3.99 22.15 -9.06
C HIS A 41 5.46 22.38 -8.71
N LYS A 42 5.92 21.88 -7.56
CA LYS A 42 7.32 22.05 -7.11
C LYS A 42 8.33 21.47 -8.10
N LEU A 43 8.11 20.25 -8.59
CA LEU A 43 9.03 19.55 -9.49
C LEU A 43 9.04 20.13 -10.92
N THR A 44 7.99 20.83 -11.31
CA THR A 44 7.90 21.51 -12.62
C THR A 44 8.13 23.02 -12.52
N ALA A 45 8.57 23.51 -11.36
CA ALA A 45 8.75 24.93 -11.06
C ALA A 45 7.51 25.78 -11.39
N GLY A 46 6.32 25.22 -11.20
CA GLY A 46 5.03 25.88 -11.42
C GLY A 46 4.64 26.08 -12.88
N ARG A 47 5.41 25.55 -13.85
CA ARG A 47 5.19 25.73 -15.31
C ARG A 47 3.75 25.45 -15.77
N PHE A 48 3.03 24.59 -15.07
CA PHE A 48 1.68 24.14 -15.45
C PHE A 48 0.56 24.69 -14.55
N SER A 49 0.87 25.57 -13.60
CA SER A 49 -0.12 25.98 -12.59
C SER A 49 -1.28 26.83 -13.13
N ASP A 50 -1.01 27.70 -14.09
CA ASP A 50 -2.06 28.56 -14.66
C ASP A 50 -3.02 27.76 -15.57
N ALA A 51 -2.46 26.89 -16.41
CA ALA A 51 -3.24 26.08 -17.36
C ALA A 51 -3.90 24.85 -16.71
N HIS A 52 -3.34 24.31 -15.63
CA HIS A 52 -3.76 23.04 -15.02
C HIS A 52 -3.76 23.07 -13.47
N PRO A 53 -4.51 23.98 -12.83
CA PRO A 53 -4.50 24.16 -11.37
C PRO A 53 -5.02 22.95 -10.58
N ASP A 54 -5.73 22.02 -11.23
CA ASP A 54 -6.20 20.77 -10.63
C ASP A 54 -5.08 19.76 -10.37
N ILE A 55 -4.01 19.81 -11.19
CA ILE A 55 -2.84 18.91 -11.12
C ILE A 55 -1.52 19.62 -10.81
N SER A 56 -1.46 20.95 -10.88
CA SER A 56 -0.29 21.75 -10.52
C SER A 56 -0.70 22.95 -9.67
N HIS A 57 -0.50 22.91 -8.35
CA HIS A 57 -0.85 24.02 -7.47
C HIS A 57 0.08 24.09 -6.26
N PRO A 58 0.54 25.26 -5.78
CA PRO A 58 1.48 25.35 -4.65
C PRO A 58 0.94 24.77 -3.33
N THR A 59 -0.39 24.71 -3.19
CA THR A 59 -1.04 24.11 -2.01
C THR A 59 -1.53 22.68 -2.26
N PRO A 60 -1.44 21.79 -1.26
CA PRO A 60 -1.97 20.41 -1.36
C PRO A 60 -3.49 20.39 -1.59
N GLY A 61 -4.01 19.21 -1.95
CA GLY A 61 -5.44 18.99 -2.15
C GLY A 61 -5.85 18.64 -3.59
N GLY A 62 -7.15 18.79 -3.87
CA GLY A 62 -7.75 18.34 -5.12
C GLY A 62 -7.87 16.81 -5.22
N TYR A 63 -7.82 16.11 -4.09
CA TYR A 63 -7.85 14.65 -4.03
C TYR A 63 -9.22 14.11 -4.44
N ALA A 64 -9.21 13.18 -5.39
CA ALA A 64 -10.36 12.41 -5.86
C ALA A 64 -10.44 11.02 -5.19
N TYR A 65 -9.31 10.51 -4.70
CA TYR A 65 -9.09 9.24 -4.00
C TYR A 65 -9.36 7.97 -4.85
N LEU A 66 -8.68 6.87 -4.49
CA LEU A 66 -8.80 5.55 -5.11
C LEU A 66 -8.56 5.61 -6.63
N ALA A 67 -9.34 4.84 -7.41
CA ALA A 67 -9.24 4.79 -8.87
C ALA A 67 -9.37 6.16 -9.56
N ARG A 68 -9.99 7.16 -8.91
CA ARG A 68 -10.19 8.49 -9.47
C ARG A 68 -8.94 9.37 -9.43
N GLU A 69 -7.86 8.93 -8.75
CA GLU A 69 -6.56 9.61 -8.84
C GLU A 69 -5.86 9.37 -10.18
N TYR A 70 -6.13 8.24 -10.85
CA TYR A 70 -5.46 7.89 -12.10
C TYR A 70 -5.66 8.90 -13.22
N PRO A 71 -6.89 9.41 -13.49
CA PRO A 71 -7.07 10.48 -14.47
C PRO A 71 -6.22 11.73 -14.19
N ARG A 72 -6.00 12.09 -12.92
CA ARG A 72 -5.13 13.22 -12.54
C ARG A 72 -3.67 12.93 -12.85
N LEU A 73 -3.20 11.74 -12.45
CA LEU A 73 -1.85 11.28 -12.76
C LEU A 73 -1.61 11.20 -14.27
N GLU A 74 -2.52 10.60 -15.03
CA GLU A 74 -2.43 10.48 -16.50
C GLU A 74 -2.40 11.84 -17.19
N LYS A 75 -3.20 12.81 -16.71
CA LYS A 75 -3.15 14.20 -17.19
C LYS A 75 -1.79 14.82 -16.93
N ALA A 76 -1.23 14.67 -15.73
CA ALA A 76 0.10 15.17 -15.40
C ALA A 76 1.20 14.48 -16.21
N MET A 77 1.09 13.16 -16.46
CA MET A 77 2.07 12.41 -17.23
C MET A 77 2.17 12.85 -18.69
N LYS A 78 1.07 13.37 -19.27
CA LYS A 78 1.08 13.97 -20.62
C LYS A 78 1.86 15.28 -20.69
N LEU A 79 2.02 15.98 -19.57
CA LEU A 79 2.74 17.25 -19.48
C LEU A 79 4.21 17.05 -19.08
N ASP A 80 4.44 16.25 -18.05
CA ASP A 80 5.77 15.88 -17.57
C ASP A 80 5.70 14.54 -16.83
N ARG A 81 6.04 13.46 -17.54
CA ARG A 81 5.92 12.09 -17.03
C ARG A 81 6.74 11.85 -15.77
N GLN A 82 8.01 12.25 -15.79
CA GLN A 82 8.93 12.02 -14.67
C GLN A 82 8.48 12.79 -13.42
N ALA A 83 8.11 14.06 -13.57
CA ALA A 83 7.59 14.84 -12.46
C ALA A 83 6.26 14.26 -11.95
N ALA A 84 5.38 13.80 -12.84
CA ALA A 84 4.08 13.24 -12.45
C ALA A 84 4.24 11.96 -11.61
N LEU A 85 5.05 11.01 -12.06
CA LEU A 85 5.29 9.76 -11.32
C LEU A 85 5.95 10.01 -9.96
N LYS A 86 6.88 10.97 -9.90
CA LYS A 86 7.52 11.40 -8.65
C LYS A 86 6.54 12.08 -7.68
N SER A 87 5.46 12.64 -8.20
CA SER A 87 4.45 13.38 -7.43
C SER A 87 3.31 12.51 -6.91
N ALA A 88 3.36 11.20 -7.12
CA ALA A 88 2.39 10.26 -6.57
C ALA A 88 3.01 9.40 -5.46
N SER A 89 2.21 9.05 -4.45
CA SER A 89 2.49 7.92 -3.55
C SER A 89 2.00 6.62 -4.17
N TRP A 90 2.69 5.51 -3.87
CA TRP A 90 2.43 4.22 -4.53
C TRP A 90 2.26 3.08 -3.52
N GLY A 91 1.24 2.25 -3.77
CA GLY A 91 1.07 0.94 -3.16
C GLY A 91 0.76 0.94 -1.68
N ALA A 92 0.99 -0.21 -1.05
CA ALA A 92 0.55 -0.51 0.32
C ALA A 92 1.07 0.45 1.40
N GLY A 93 2.29 0.96 1.22
CA GLY A 93 2.89 1.92 2.17
C GLY A 93 2.89 3.36 1.70
N GLN A 94 2.21 3.66 0.57
CA GLN A 94 2.10 5.03 0.03
C GLN A 94 3.46 5.76 -0.05
N VAL A 95 4.52 5.07 -0.49
CA VAL A 95 5.84 5.68 -0.63
C VAL A 95 5.84 6.61 -1.84
N MET A 96 6.21 7.87 -1.63
CA MET A 96 6.28 8.88 -2.71
C MET A 96 7.30 8.52 -3.77
N GLY A 97 6.95 8.68 -5.05
CA GLY A 97 7.83 8.36 -6.18
C GLY A 97 9.13 9.18 -6.22
N PHE A 98 9.14 10.41 -5.70
CA PHE A 98 10.38 11.19 -5.58
C PHE A 98 11.42 10.55 -4.65
N ASN A 99 11.03 9.58 -3.82
CA ASN A 99 11.95 8.85 -2.94
C ASN A 99 12.64 7.67 -3.63
N HIS A 100 12.40 7.41 -4.92
CA HIS A 100 12.90 6.20 -5.61
C HIS A 100 14.37 5.88 -5.30
N ALA A 101 15.27 6.87 -5.42
CA ALA A 101 16.70 6.68 -5.16
C ALA A 101 16.99 6.36 -3.69
N MET A 102 16.31 7.05 -2.76
CA MET A 102 16.44 6.82 -1.33
C MET A 102 16.01 5.40 -0.93
N VAL A 103 15.00 4.85 -1.60
CA VAL A 103 14.47 3.52 -1.31
C VAL A 103 15.06 2.41 -2.19
N GLY A 104 16.06 2.73 -3.02
CA GLY A 104 16.89 1.74 -3.72
C GLY A 104 16.58 1.51 -5.20
N TRP A 105 15.80 2.39 -5.84
CA TRP A 105 15.53 2.35 -7.28
C TRP A 105 16.30 3.43 -8.05
N PRO A 106 16.92 3.10 -9.19
CA PRO A 106 17.71 4.05 -9.96
C PRO A 106 16.88 5.22 -10.51
N ASP A 107 15.62 4.96 -10.84
CA ASP A 107 14.69 5.96 -11.39
C ASP A 107 13.25 5.68 -10.93
N VAL A 108 12.36 6.64 -11.17
CA VAL A 108 10.95 6.51 -10.75
C VAL A 108 10.16 5.52 -11.62
N GLU A 109 10.56 5.28 -12.88
CA GLU A 109 9.84 4.37 -13.77
C GLU A 109 10.01 2.92 -13.31
N SER A 110 11.24 2.54 -12.98
CA SER A 110 11.58 1.24 -12.41
C SER A 110 10.89 1.02 -11.06
N MET A 111 10.85 2.03 -10.20
CA MET A 111 10.06 1.97 -8.96
C MET A 111 8.58 1.73 -9.27
N VAL A 112 7.98 2.52 -10.17
CA VAL A 112 6.54 2.39 -10.50
C VAL A 112 6.21 1.05 -11.16
N ALA A 113 7.08 0.56 -12.04
CA ALA A 113 6.93 -0.76 -12.65
C ALA A 113 6.89 -1.87 -11.58
N ASP A 114 7.79 -1.81 -10.59
CA ASP A 114 7.84 -2.75 -9.48
C ASP A 114 6.61 -2.62 -8.56
N MET A 115 6.14 -1.40 -8.31
CA MET A 115 4.89 -1.15 -7.55
C MET A 115 3.68 -1.77 -8.23
N CYS A 116 3.63 -1.75 -9.56
CA CYS A 116 2.59 -2.40 -10.36
C CYS A 116 2.73 -3.93 -10.40
N ALA A 117 3.94 -4.46 -10.25
CA ALA A 117 4.21 -5.88 -10.46
C ALA A 117 3.77 -6.76 -9.28
N SER A 118 4.03 -6.35 -8.04
CA SER A 118 3.64 -7.13 -6.86
C SER A 118 3.61 -6.30 -5.58
N GLU A 119 2.83 -6.76 -4.60
CA GLU A 119 2.83 -6.11 -3.30
C GLU A 119 4.13 -6.35 -2.54
N ASP A 120 4.79 -7.50 -2.72
CA ASP A 120 6.10 -7.77 -2.12
C ASP A 120 7.13 -6.69 -2.50
N LEU A 121 7.07 -6.18 -3.74
CA LEU A 121 7.92 -5.08 -4.22
C LEU A 121 7.48 -3.73 -3.64
N GLN A 122 6.19 -3.51 -3.42
CA GLN A 122 5.71 -2.35 -2.67
C GLN A 122 6.22 -2.38 -1.21
N LEU A 123 6.18 -3.55 -0.55
CA LEU A 123 6.68 -3.73 0.81
C LEU A 123 8.20 -3.57 0.90
N LYS A 124 8.94 -3.91 -0.16
CA LYS A 124 10.37 -3.62 -0.27
C LYS A 124 10.65 -2.11 -0.21
N ALA A 125 9.81 -1.29 -0.84
CA ALA A 125 9.96 0.17 -0.74
C ALA A 125 9.65 0.71 0.65
N VAL A 126 8.65 0.14 1.34
CA VAL A 126 8.38 0.46 2.75
C VAL A 126 9.60 0.14 3.60
N ALA A 127 10.20 -1.03 3.42
CA ALA A 127 11.41 -1.43 4.12
C ALA A 127 12.56 -0.46 3.87
N GLY A 128 12.82 -0.12 2.60
CA GLY A 128 13.83 0.87 2.21
C GLY A 128 13.58 2.23 2.86
N TYR A 129 12.32 2.67 2.91
CA TYR A 129 11.95 3.94 3.54
C TYR A 129 12.20 3.92 5.05
N LEU A 130 11.78 2.85 5.74
CA LEU A 130 12.00 2.69 7.18
C LEU A 130 13.48 2.70 7.53
N VAL A 131 14.32 2.02 6.74
CA VAL A 131 15.78 2.02 6.93
C VAL A 131 16.36 3.41 6.68
N ALA A 132 16.08 4.01 5.53
CA ALA A 132 16.63 5.31 5.14
C ALA A 132 16.25 6.43 6.13
N ARG A 133 15.05 6.36 6.70
CA ARG A 133 14.54 7.34 7.66
C ARG A 133 14.81 6.98 9.12
N LYS A 134 15.55 5.89 9.38
CA LYS A 134 15.89 5.40 10.73
C LYS A 134 14.65 5.13 11.60
N LEU A 135 13.59 4.61 10.99
CA LEU A 135 12.31 4.31 11.63
C LEU A 135 12.17 2.86 12.09
N VAL A 136 13.14 2.00 11.76
CA VAL A 136 13.13 0.60 12.20
C VAL A 136 13.14 0.50 13.73
N ALA A 137 14.08 1.17 14.41
CA ALA A 137 14.15 1.16 15.87
C ALA A 137 12.92 1.78 16.55
N PRO A 138 12.41 2.96 16.12
CA PRO A 138 11.12 3.47 16.59
C PRO A 138 9.95 2.48 16.42
N LEU A 139 9.87 1.80 15.27
CA LEU A 139 8.81 0.83 15.00
C LEU A 139 8.94 -0.40 15.90
N GLN A 140 10.15 -0.92 16.13
CA GLN A 140 10.43 -2.00 17.09
C GLN A 140 10.06 -1.61 18.52
N ALA A 141 10.38 -0.38 18.91
CA ALA A 141 10.07 0.17 20.23
C ALA A 141 8.60 0.61 20.37
N ARG A 142 7.80 0.54 19.29
CA ARG A 142 6.40 1.00 19.24
C ARG A 142 6.26 2.48 19.61
N ASP A 143 7.27 3.28 19.28
CA ASP A 143 7.23 4.73 19.40
C ASP A 143 6.42 5.30 18.23
N TRP A 144 5.09 5.24 18.36
CA TRP A 144 4.16 5.65 17.31
C TRP A 144 4.28 7.13 16.95
N ALA A 145 4.68 7.98 17.91
CA ALA A 145 4.91 9.39 17.64
C ALA A 145 6.15 9.60 16.77
N ALA A 146 7.27 8.93 17.07
CA ALA A 146 8.47 8.99 16.24
C ALA A 146 8.24 8.36 14.86
N VAL A 147 7.53 7.22 14.78
CA VAL A 147 7.15 6.60 13.50
C VAL A 147 6.28 7.55 12.68
N ALA A 148 5.20 8.08 13.25
CA ALA A 148 4.29 8.99 12.55
C ALA A 148 4.98 10.28 12.10
N LYS A 149 5.84 10.87 12.93
CA LYS A 149 6.63 12.06 12.56
C LYS A 149 7.59 11.79 11.42
N GLY A 150 8.26 10.64 11.44
CA GLY A 150 9.23 10.26 10.41
C GLY A 150 8.57 9.86 9.08
N TYR A 151 7.42 9.20 9.15
CA TYR A 151 6.70 8.70 7.99
C TYR A 151 5.80 9.76 7.36
N ASN A 152 4.97 10.44 8.16
CA ASN A 152 3.94 11.38 7.69
C ASN A 152 4.35 12.86 7.84
N GLY A 153 5.49 13.15 8.49
CA GLY A 153 6.04 14.50 8.63
C GLY A 153 5.61 15.26 9.89
N SER A 154 6.01 16.53 10.01
CA SER A 154 5.82 17.34 11.24
C SER A 154 4.36 17.55 11.64
N ASN A 155 3.43 17.50 10.67
CA ASN A 155 2.01 17.67 10.91
C ASN A 155 1.30 16.38 11.35
N TYR A 156 2.03 15.31 11.65
CA TYR A 156 1.45 14.00 11.98
C TYR A 156 0.41 14.07 13.11
N ALA A 157 0.67 14.85 14.16
CA ALA A 157 -0.18 14.96 15.34
C ALA A 157 -1.52 15.63 15.02
N LYS A 158 -1.53 16.62 14.13
CA LYS A 158 -2.78 17.27 13.66
C LYS A 158 -3.72 16.25 13.01
N ASN A 159 -3.16 15.28 12.32
CA ASN A 159 -3.88 14.20 11.63
C ASN A 159 -3.97 12.91 12.48
N LYS A 160 -3.53 12.96 13.74
CA LYS A 160 -3.58 11.87 14.72
C LYS A 160 -2.96 10.56 14.22
N TYR A 161 -1.91 10.64 13.40
CA TYR A 161 -1.28 9.45 12.81
C TYR A 161 -0.72 8.49 13.86
N ASP A 162 -0.11 9.04 14.90
CA ASP A 162 0.38 8.31 16.07
C ASP A 162 -0.72 7.53 16.77
N LEU A 163 -1.86 8.18 17.06
CA LEU A 163 -3.00 7.53 17.71
C LEU A 163 -3.64 6.47 16.80
N ARG A 164 -3.66 6.69 15.49
CA ARG A 164 -4.15 5.70 14.52
C ARG A 164 -3.25 4.48 14.46
N LEU A 165 -1.93 4.66 14.41
CA LEU A 165 -0.95 3.56 14.43
C LEU A 165 -1.09 2.74 15.72
N GLN A 166 -1.17 3.42 16.87
CA GLN A 166 -1.38 2.77 18.15
C GLN A 166 -2.69 1.97 18.17
N GLY A 167 -3.79 2.57 17.68
CA GLY A 167 -5.10 1.93 17.64
C GLY A 167 -5.13 0.69 16.74
N GLU A 168 -4.50 0.74 15.55
CA GLU A 168 -4.37 -0.42 14.67
C GLU A 168 -3.54 -1.53 15.32
N TYR A 169 -2.42 -1.18 15.96
CA TYR A 169 -1.61 -2.15 16.69
C TYR A 169 -2.37 -2.81 17.86
N GLN A 170 -3.14 -2.03 18.62
CA GLN A 170 -3.90 -2.51 19.77
C GLN A 170 -4.94 -3.57 19.39
N LYS A 171 -5.50 -3.53 18.17
CA LYS A 171 -6.42 -4.57 17.69
C LYS A 171 -5.79 -5.96 17.79
N PHE A 172 -4.51 -6.09 17.49
CA PHE A 172 -3.79 -7.36 17.53
C PHE A 172 -3.51 -7.82 18.96
N THR A 173 -3.18 -6.89 19.86
CA THR A 173 -2.90 -7.23 21.26
C THR A 173 -4.14 -7.51 22.09
N THR A 174 -5.26 -6.83 21.82
CA THR A 174 -6.51 -6.98 22.59
C THR A 174 -7.30 -8.21 22.16
N THR A 175 -7.26 -8.57 20.88
CA THR A 175 -7.97 -9.75 20.37
C THR A 175 -7.12 -11.02 20.38
N GLY A 176 -5.79 -10.88 20.53
CA GLY A 176 -4.83 -11.97 20.33
C GLY A 176 -4.70 -12.42 18.87
N LEU A 177 -5.36 -11.73 17.93
CA LEU A 177 -5.30 -12.05 16.51
C LEU A 177 -4.01 -11.49 15.93
N VAL A 178 -3.09 -12.37 15.58
CA VAL A 178 -1.92 -12.03 14.76
C VAL A 178 -2.32 -12.16 13.30
N PRO A 179 -2.17 -11.12 12.46
CA PRO A 179 -2.45 -11.21 11.03
C PRO A 179 -1.66 -12.35 10.38
N ASP A 180 -2.37 -13.25 9.72
CA ASP A 180 -1.77 -14.30 8.91
C ASP A 180 -1.46 -13.73 7.52
N ILE A 181 -0.17 -13.70 7.17
CA ILE A 181 0.33 -13.13 5.91
C ILE A 181 -0.15 -13.95 4.70
N GLU A 182 -0.26 -15.27 4.84
CA GLU A 182 -0.74 -16.13 3.76
C GLU A 182 -2.25 -15.99 3.57
N LEU A 183 -3.02 -15.87 4.66
CA LEU A 183 -4.43 -15.51 4.56
C LEU A 183 -4.62 -14.14 3.92
N ARG A 184 -3.80 -13.15 4.29
CA ARG A 184 -3.84 -11.82 3.68
C ARG A 184 -3.61 -11.89 2.17
N ARG A 185 -2.62 -12.66 1.73
CA ARG A 185 -2.38 -12.91 0.31
C ARG A 185 -3.58 -13.58 -0.37
N ALA A 186 -4.21 -14.56 0.29
CA ALA A 186 -5.41 -15.20 -0.23
C ALA A 186 -6.58 -14.21 -0.36
N GLN A 187 -6.82 -13.37 0.65
CA GLN A 187 -7.85 -12.31 0.63
C GLN A 187 -7.64 -11.35 -0.54
N MET A 188 -6.40 -10.94 -0.81
CA MET A 188 -6.08 -10.10 -1.97
C MET A 188 -6.40 -10.78 -3.30
N TYR A 189 -5.99 -12.04 -3.48
CA TYR A 189 -6.28 -12.78 -4.71
C TYR A 189 -7.77 -13.01 -4.90
N LEU A 190 -8.50 -13.37 -3.85
CA LEU A 190 -9.96 -13.46 -3.87
C LEU A 190 -10.59 -12.11 -4.24
N GLY A 191 -10.05 -11.00 -3.74
CA GLY A 191 -10.44 -9.65 -4.12
C GLY A 191 -10.31 -9.38 -5.62
N PHE A 192 -9.19 -9.77 -6.22
CA PHE A 192 -8.99 -9.68 -7.68
C PHE A 192 -9.93 -10.60 -8.48
N LEU A 193 -10.45 -11.64 -7.85
CA LEU A 193 -11.44 -12.55 -8.43
C LEU A 193 -12.89 -12.12 -8.17
N GLY A 194 -13.11 -10.93 -7.60
CA GLY A 194 -14.43 -10.32 -7.44
C GLY A 194 -15.05 -10.47 -6.05
N GLU A 195 -14.32 -11.01 -5.06
CA GLU A 195 -14.79 -11.05 -3.68
C GLU A 195 -14.60 -9.68 -2.98
N THR A 196 -15.55 -9.30 -2.11
CA THR A 196 -15.45 -8.06 -1.33
C THR A 196 -14.88 -8.37 0.05
N LEU A 197 -13.56 -8.34 0.18
CA LEU A 197 -12.82 -8.66 1.40
C LEU A 197 -11.79 -7.57 1.74
N ASP A 198 -11.60 -7.33 3.03
CA ASP A 198 -10.42 -6.61 3.52
C ASP A 198 -9.22 -7.57 3.53
N ALA A 199 -8.06 -7.12 3.07
CA ALA A 199 -6.81 -7.89 3.06
C ALA A 199 -6.04 -7.70 4.38
N ASP A 200 -6.71 -7.98 5.49
CA ASP A 200 -6.24 -7.70 6.85
C ASP A 200 -5.50 -8.88 7.51
N GLY A 201 -5.51 -10.06 6.89
CA GLY A 201 -4.95 -11.28 7.45
C GLY A 201 -5.77 -11.86 8.61
N ILE A 202 -7.02 -11.44 8.78
CA ILE A 202 -7.90 -11.89 9.86
C ILE A 202 -8.93 -12.88 9.32
N TYR A 203 -9.00 -14.08 9.93
CA TYR A 203 -9.84 -15.14 9.40
C TYR A 203 -11.32 -15.06 9.81
N GLY A 204 -12.03 -14.07 9.26
CA GLY A 204 -13.45 -13.84 9.49
C GLY A 204 -14.38 -14.81 8.75
N LYS A 205 -15.69 -14.69 9.01
CA LYS A 205 -16.74 -15.48 8.32
C LYS A 205 -16.74 -15.27 6.80
N LYS A 206 -16.52 -14.03 6.35
CA LYS A 206 -16.46 -13.69 4.92
C LYS A 206 -15.28 -14.37 4.22
N SER A 207 -14.09 -14.28 4.81
CA SER A 207 -12.89 -14.93 4.29
C SER A 207 -13.07 -16.44 4.20
N ARG A 208 -13.67 -17.08 5.22
CA ARG A 208 -13.98 -18.52 5.19
C ARG A 208 -14.90 -18.91 4.04
N ALA A 209 -16.01 -18.20 3.88
CA ALA A 209 -16.96 -18.46 2.80
C ALA A 209 -16.31 -18.30 1.41
N ALA A 210 -15.51 -17.25 1.22
CA ALA A 210 -14.81 -17.01 -0.05
C ALA A 210 -13.78 -18.11 -0.38
N VAL A 211 -13.04 -18.60 0.63
CA VAL A 211 -12.07 -19.69 0.47
C VAL A 211 -12.77 -21.00 0.07
N VAL A 212 -13.86 -21.36 0.77
CA VAL A 212 -14.63 -22.57 0.46
C VAL A 212 -15.19 -22.49 -0.95
N LYS A 213 -15.86 -21.38 -1.29
CA LYS A 213 -16.42 -21.13 -2.62
C LYS A 213 -15.36 -21.24 -3.72
N PHE A 214 -14.18 -20.64 -3.52
CA PHE A 214 -13.11 -20.72 -4.50
C PHE A 214 -12.62 -22.15 -4.67
N ARG A 215 -12.40 -22.88 -3.58
CA ARG A 215 -11.95 -24.28 -3.62
C ARG A 215 -12.91 -25.18 -4.34
N GLU A 216 -14.20 -25.07 -4.05
CA GLU A 216 -15.25 -25.80 -4.76
C GLU A 216 -15.22 -25.48 -6.25
N SER A 217 -15.04 -24.21 -6.63
CA SER A 217 -15.00 -23.79 -8.04
C SER A 217 -13.84 -24.37 -8.84
N VAL A 218 -12.77 -24.83 -8.18
CA VAL A 218 -11.59 -25.44 -8.82
C VAL A 218 -11.39 -26.91 -8.43
N GLY A 219 -12.35 -27.52 -7.72
CA GLY A 219 -12.28 -28.91 -7.27
C GLY A 219 -11.15 -29.21 -6.26
N LEU A 220 -10.71 -28.21 -5.49
CA LEU A 220 -9.62 -28.36 -4.53
C LEU A 220 -10.13 -28.83 -3.16
N ALA A 221 -9.58 -29.92 -2.64
CA ALA A 221 -9.90 -30.41 -1.29
C ALA A 221 -9.35 -29.50 -0.17
N GLY A 222 -9.83 -29.69 1.06
CA GLY A 222 -9.30 -29.02 2.27
C GLY A 222 -10.25 -28.03 2.96
N GLY A 223 -11.46 -27.83 2.43
CA GLY A 223 -12.50 -26.99 3.04
C GLY A 223 -12.02 -25.55 3.26
N GLU A 224 -12.03 -25.09 4.51
CA GLU A 224 -11.63 -23.73 4.90
C GLU A 224 -10.12 -23.55 5.10
N ARG A 225 -9.28 -24.57 4.90
CA ARG A 225 -7.84 -24.45 5.18
C ARG A 225 -7.13 -23.43 4.28
N ILE A 226 -6.28 -22.56 4.83
CA ILE A 226 -5.30 -21.80 4.03
C ILE A 226 -4.05 -22.65 3.89
N ASP A 227 -3.72 -23.07 2.67
CA ASP A 227 -2.52 -23.87 2.38
C ASP A 227 -1.90 -23.52 1.03
N LYS A 228 -0.71 -24.08 0.78
CA LYS A 228 0.06 -23.84 -0.44
C LYS A 228 -0.72 -24.14 -1.71
N ALA A 229 -1.57 -25.18 -1.70
CA ALA A 229 -2.36 -25.56 -2.86
C ALA A 229 -3.43 -24.50 -3.18
N LEU A 230 -4.12 -23.98 -2.16
CA LEU A 230 -5.06 -22.87 -2.33
C LEU A 230 -4.37 -21.63 -2.91
N LEU A 231 -3.23 -21.24 -2.34
CA LEU A 231 -2.50 -20.03 -2.75
C LEU A 231 -2.00 -20.13 -4.20
N GLU A 232 -1.49 -21.28 -4.62
CA GLU A 232 -1.02 -21.49 -5.98
C GLU A 232 -2.19 -21.50 -6.99
N ALA A 233 -3.33 -22.10 -6.61
CA ALA A 233 -4.54 -22.08 -7.43
C ALA A 233 -5.10 -20.65 -7.59
N LEU A 234 -5.20 -19.90 -6.50
CA LEU A 234 -5.60 -18.48 -6.52
C LEU A 234 -4.66 -17.66 -7.40
N ARG A 235 -3.35 -17.79 -7.20
CA ARG A 235 -2.33 -17.09 -7.99
C ARG A 235 -2.46 -17.40 -9.48
N SER A 236 -2.66 -18.67 -9.82
CA SER A 236 -2.85 -19.13 -11.21
C SER A 236 -4.10 -18.52 -11.83
N ARG A 237 -5.23 -18.51 -11.10
CA ARG A 237 -6.48 -17.91 -11.58
C ARG A 237 -6.35 -16.40 -11.80
N VAL A 238 -5.71 -15.69 -10.88
CA VAL A 238 -5.45 -14.24 -11.01
C VAL A 238 -4.52 -13.93 -12.19
N ARG A 239 -3.52 -14.78 -12.45
CA ARG A 239 -2.64 -14.63 -13.62
C ARG A 239 -3.39 -14.82 -14.94
N ALA A 240 -4.39 -15.70 -14.97
CA ALA A 240 -5.22 -15.95 -16.14
C ALA A 240 -6.26 -14.84 -16.44
N LEU A 241 -6.41 -13.84 -15.57
CA LEU A 241 -7.24 -12.65 -15.85
C LEU A 241 -6.52 -11.60 -16.75
N ARG A 242 -5.28 -11.87 -17.16
CA ARG A 242 -4.49 -10.96 -18.01
C ARG A 242 -4.85 -11.10 -19.48
#